data_AF-R0LED3-F1
#
_entry.id   AF-R0LED3-F1
#
_cell.length_a   1.000
_cell.length_b   1.000
_cell.length_c   1.000
_cell.angle_alpha   90.00
_cell.angle_beta   90.00
_cell.angle_gamma   90.00
#
_symmetry.space_group_name_H-M   'P 1'
#
loop_
_entity.id
_entity.type
_entity.pdbx_description
1 polymer ?
#
loop_
_entity_poly.entity_id
_entity_poly.type
_entity_poly.pdbx_seq_one_letter_code
_entity_poly.pdbx_strand_id
1 'polypeptide(L)'
;VKYSGYLEHADEPFCTNCTTKLPRLMKLGEDITLRGLEIGLLTMKKGEVARFVFTPVYAYGQQGCPPLIPPNATVLFEVEMLDFLDSADSDAFFALTAEQQDTFPLQKVLKVADTEREFGNYLYRKQCFEGAKERYKRAYSILGRSPSSVSEQCQIDASKLLVLLNLSVTYLKLEHPDRALMYGEKALEIDHRNAKALFRCGQACLCMTEYKKARDFLVRAQQIEPFNNDINNELKKLA
;
A
#
# COMPACT_ATOMS: atom_id res chain seq x y z
N VAL A 1 5.95 -11.86 -5.11
CA VAL A 1 5.84 -13.09 -5.93
C VAL A 1 6.17 -14.30 -5.08
N LYS A 2 5.62 -15.47 -5.42
CA LYS A 2 6.23 -16.76 -5.05
C LYS A 2 6.99 -17.31 -6.25
N TYR A 3 8.09 -18.02 -6.01
CA TYR A 3 8.83 -18.66 -7.08
C TYR A 3 9.55 -19.91 -6.61
N SER A 4 9.81 -20.79 -7.57
CA SER A 4 10.72 -21.94 -7.44
C SER A 4 11.57 -22.03 -8.72
N GLY A 5 12.90 -22.13 -8.55
CA GLY A 5 13.87 -22.29 -9.61
C GLY A 5 14.42 -23.72 -9.66
N TYR A 6 14.48 -24.29 -10.86
CA TYR A 6 14.88 -25.67 -11.12
C TYR A 6 15.99 -25.74 -12.16
N LEU A 7 16.88 -26.72 -11.99
CA LEU A 7 17.82 -27.14 -13.03
C LEU A 7 17.18 -28.17 -13.94
N GLU A 8 17.70 -28.28 -15.16
CA GLU A 8 17.27 -29.33 -16.07
C GLU A 8 17.45 -30.72 -15.43
N HIS A 9 16.41 -31.55 -15.51
CA HIS A 9 16.34 -32.89 -14.92
C HIS A 9 16.42 -32.96 -13.39
N ALA A 10 16.27 -31.84 -12.67
CA ALA A 10 16.17 -31.83 -11.21
C ALA A 10 14.71 -31.78 -10.76
N ASP A 11 14.32 -32.72 -9.88
CA ASP A 11 12.98 -32.73 -9.25
C ASP A 11 12.88 -31.71 -8.10
N GLU A 12 14.01 -31.40 -7.46
CA GLU A 12 14.07 -30.45 -6.36
C GLU A 12 14.52 -29.05 -6.83
N PRO A 13 13.87 -27.97 -6.34
CA PRO A 13 14.27 -26.62 -6.69
C PRO A 13 15.58 -26.24 -6.01
N PHE A 14 16.50 -25.61 -6.75
CA PHE A 14 17.73 -25.06 -6.17
C PHE A 14 17.45 -23.76 -5.40
N CYS A 15 16.33 -23.08 -5.67
CA CYS A 15 15.86 -21.93 -4.90
C CYS A 15 14.33 -21.89 -4.85
N THR A 16 13.75 -21.56 -3.70
CA THR A 16 12.30 -21.35 -3.58
C THR A 16 11.97 -20.45 -2.40
N ASN A 17 10.92 -19.64 -2.53
CA ASN A 17 10.33 -18.91 -1.40
C ASN A 17 8.91 -19.38 -1.07
N CYS A 18 8.44 -20.49 -1.68
CA CYS A 18 7.08 -21.00 -1.53
C CYS A 18 6.75 -21.46 -0.10
N THR A 19 7.78 -21.81 0.69
CA THR A 19 7.66 -22.15 2.12
C THR A 19 7.32 -20.96 3.00
N THR A 20 7.53 -19.73 2.51
CA THR A 20 7.25 -18.50 3.25
C THR A 20 5.77 -18.15 3.13
N LYS A 21 5.07 -18.07 4.28
CA LYS A 21 3.64 -17.71 4.32
C LYS A 21 3.37 -16.34 3.70
N LEU A 22 4.29 -15.40 3.88
CA LEU A 22 4.16 -14.02 3.41
C LEU A 22 5.45 -13.58 2.70
N PRO A 23 5.54 -13.75 1.37
CA PRO A 23 6.71 -13.30 0.63
C PRO A 23 6.89 -11.79 0.79
N ARG A 24 8.14 -11.36 0.98
CA ARG A 24 8.51 -9.93 0.99
C ARG A 24 8.20 -9.31 -0.38
N LEU A 25 7.87 -8.02 -0.39
CA LEU A 25 7.88 -7.24 -1.62
C LEU A 25 9.34 -7.10 -2.10
N MET A 26 9.56 -7.27 -3.40
CA MET A 26 10.88 -7.17 -4.00
C MET A 26 10.85 -6.09 -5.08
N LYS A 27 11.85 -5.22 -5.07
CA LYS A 27 12.02 -4.16 -6.06
C LYS A 27 12.74 -4.70 -7.30
N LEU A 28 12.12 -4.53 -8.47
CA LEU A 28 12.77 -4.80 -9.75
C LEU A 28 13.95 -3.82 -9.95
N GLY A 29 15.09 -4.30 -10.44
CA GLY A 29 16.32 -3.51 -10.60
C GLY A 29 17.20 -3.44 -9.35
N GLU A 30 16.71 -3.87 -8.18
CA GLU A 30 17.47 -3.84 -6.92
C GLU A 30 17.51 -5.21 -6.23
N ASP A 31 16.34 -5.74 -5.85
CA ASP A 31 16.25 -7.01 -5.10
C ASP A 31 16.25 -8.24 -6.02
N ILE A 32 15.77 -8.10 -7.26
CA ILE A 32 15.67 -9.20 -8.24
C ILE A 32 16.77 -9.01 -9.28
N THR A 33 17.91 -9.68 -9.10
CA THR A 33 19.10 -9.47 -9.95
C THR A 33 19.18 -10.43 -11.14
N LEU A 34 18.33 -11.46 -11.19
CA LEU A 34 18.32 -12.40 -12.30
C LEU A 34 17.60 -11.76 -13.50
N ARG A 35 18.38 -11.37 -14.52
CA ARG A 35 17.89 -10.63 -15.69
C ARG A 35 16.66 -11.24 -16.35
N GLY A 36 16.63 -12.56 -16.50
CA GLY A 36 15.48 -13.27 -17.07
C GLY A 36 14.21 -13.09 -16.24
N LEU A 37 14.31 -13.16 -14.92
CA LEU A 37 13.17 -12.93 -14.02
C LEU A 37 12.70 -11.48 -14.07
N GLU A 38 13.60 -10.49 -14.11
CA GLU A 38 13.17 -9.09 -14.24
C GLU A 38 12.30 -8.87 -15.48
N ILE A 39 12.74 -9.39 -16.63
CA ILE A 39 11.99 -9.29 -17.89
C ILE A 39 10.68 -10.09 -17.79
N GLY A 40 10.73 -11.32 -17.28
CA GLY A 40 9.55 -12.17 -17.15
C GLY A 40 8.48 -11.56 -16.26
N LEU A 41 8.87 -11.03 -15.09
CA LEU A 41 7.96 -10.41 -14.13
C LEU A 41 7.24 -9.18 -14.69
N LEU A 42 7.89 -8.40 -15.56
CA LEU A 42 7.27 -7.25 -16.23
C LEU A 42 6.14 -7.64 -17.19
N THR A 43 6.08 -8.91 -17.61
CA THR A 43 5.02 -9.41 -18.51
C THR A 43 3.81 -9.98 -17.76
N MET A 44 3.93 -10.20 -16.46
CA MET A 44 2.91 -10.90 -15.67
C MET A 44 1.80 -9.97 -15.18
N LYS A 45 0.61 -10.55 -15.00
CA LYS A 45 -0.54 -9.91 -14.34
C LYS A 45 -0.66 -10.38 -12.90
N LYS A 46 -1.36 -9.58 -12.08
CA LYS A 46 -1.70 -9.97 -10.71
C LYS A 46 -2.52 -11.29 -10.73
N GLY A 47 -2.11 -12.23 -9.90
CA GLY A 47 -2.67 -13.58 -9.78
C GLY A 47 -2.17 -14.58 -10.82
N GLU A 48 -1.32 -14.16 -11.77
CA GLU A 48 -0.82 -15.05 -12.81
C GLU A 48 0.20 -16.06 -12.27
N VAL A 49 0.14 -17.29 -12.78
CA VAL A 49 1.18 -18.30 -12.61
C VAL A 49 1.82 -18.54 -13.98
N ALA A 50 3.14 -18.35 -14.06
CA ALA A 50 3.89 -18.50 -15.30
C ALA A 50 5.13 -19.36 -15.09
N ARG A 51 5.58 -19.99 -16.19
CA ARG A 51 6.83 -20.75 -16.25
C ARG A 51 7.76 -20.06 -17.24
N PHE A 52 8.98 -19.77 -16.80
CA PHE A 52 10.01 -19.15 -17.62
C PHE A 52 11.21 -20.06 -17.74
N VAL A 53 11.62 -20.35 -18.97
CA VAL A 53 12.87 -21.07 -19.26
C VAL A 53 13.91 -20.04 -19.67
N PHE A 54 14.97 -19.91 -18.87
CA PHE A 54 16.04 -18.96 -19.12
C PHE A 54 17.29 -19.67 -19.61
N THR A 55 17.74 -19.29 -20.80
CA THR A 55 19.08 -19.65 -21.28
C THR A 55 20.15 -18.98 -20.42
N PRO A 56 21.41 -19.44 -20.44
CA PRO A 56 22.45 -18.96 -19.53
C PRO A 56 22.64 -17.44 -19.54
N VAL A 57 22.48 -16.78 -20.69
CA VAL A 57 22.61 -15.32 -20.86
C VAL A 57 21.58 -14.52 -20.05
N TYR A 58 20.42 -15.11 -19.76
CA TYR A 58 19.37 -14.53 -18.93
C TYR A 58 19.33 -15.11 -17.51
N ALA A 59 20.24 -16.04 -17.21
CA ALA A 59 20.34 -16.73 -15.93
C ALA A 59 21.72 -16.47 -15.29
N TYR A 60 22.47 -17.53 -14.99
CA TYR A 60 23.74 -17.48 -14.24
C TYR A 60 25.00 -17.46 -15.14
N GLY A 61 24.83 -17.38 -16.46
CA GLY A 61 25.91 -17.20 -17.42
C GLY A 61 26.95 -18.32 -17.45
N GLN A 62 28.14 -17.98 -17.95
CA GLN A 62 29.25 -18.92 -18.10
C GLN A 62 29.85 -19.39 -16.78
N GLN A 63 29.73 -18.59 -15.72
CA GLN A 63 30.30 -18.93 -14.43
C GLN A 63 29.35 -19.83 -13.61
N GLY A 64 28.04 -19.78 -13.88
CA GLY A 64 27.04 -20.45 -13.04
C GLY A 64 27.00 -19.85 -11.63
N CYS A 65 26.64 -20.66 -10.64
CA CYS A 65 26.72 -20.35 -9.21
C CYS A 65 27.20 -21.60 -8.46
N PRO A 66 28.51 -21.93 -8.51
CA PRO A 66 29.02 -23.15 -7.90
C PRO A 66 28.84 -23.20 -6.36
N PRO A 67 28.60 -24.39 -5.77
CA PRO A 67 28.43 -25.69 -6.42
C PRO A 67 27.00 -25.96 -6.92
N LEU A 68 26.06 -25.05 -6.66
CA LEU A 68 24.62 -25.27 -6.87
C LEU A 68 24.22 -25.26 -8.34
N ILE A 69 24.77 -24.34 -9.13
CA ILE A 69 24.36 -24.10 -10.52
C ILE A 69 25.60 -24.22 -11.40
N PRO A 70 25.62 -25.21 -12.32
CA PRO A 70 26.74 -25.40 -13.24
C PRO A 70 26.96 -24.20 -14.18
N PRO A 71 28.19 -24.02 -14.69
CA PRO A 71 28.49 -23.17 -15.85
C PRO A 71 27.51 -23.42 -17.02
N ASN A 72 27.01 -22.34 -17.64
CA ASN A 72 26.13 -22.40 -18.81
C ASN A 72 24.85 -23.24 -18.62
N ALA A 73 24.33 -23.34 -17.40
CA ALA A 73 23.07 -24.04 -17.13
C ALA A 73 21.85 -23.24 -17.63
N THR A 74 20.91 -23.95 -18.27
CA THR A 74 19.55 -23.48 -18.49
C THR A 74 18.73 -23.74 -17.23
N VAL A 75 17.90 -22.77 -16.82
CA VAL A 75 17.08 -22.88 -15.60
C VAL A 75 15.62 -22.64 -15.91
N LEU A 76 14.75 -23.36 -15.21
CA LEU A 76 13.30 -23.16 -15.23
C LEU A 76 12.87 -22.43 -13.95
N PHE A 77 12.10 -21.37 -14.09
CA PHE A 77 11.43 -20.71 -12.97
C PHE A 77 9.93 -20.86 -13.10
N GLU A 78 9.30 -21.40 -12.06
CA GLU A 78 7.87 -21.30 -11.85
C GLU A 78 7.60 -20.11 -10.94
N VAL A 79 6.74 -19.18 -11.36
CA VAL A 79 6.49 -17.92 -10.66
C VAL A 79 5.00 -17.70 -10.52
N GLU A 80 4.57 -17.31 -9.32
CA GLU A 80 3.22 -16.84 -9.01
C GLU A 80 3.26 -15.36 -8.62
N MET A 81 2.54 -14.53 -9.37
CA MET A 81 2.48 -13.09 -9.19
C MET A 81 1.39 -12.70 -8.19
N LEU A 82 1.72 -12.67 -6.90
CA LEU A 82 0.74 -12.35 -5.84
C LEU A 82 0.14 -10.92 -5.95
N ASP A 83 1.00 -9.91 -6.00
CA ASP A 83 0.61 -8.49 -6.10
C ASP A 83 1.83 -7.65 -6.49
N PHE A 84 1.59 -6.49 -7.11
CA PHE A 84 2.64 -5.53 -7.46
C PHE A 84 2.12 -4.10 -7.32
N LEU A 85 3.06 -3.15 -7.18
CA LEU A 85 2.79 -1.72 -7.11
C LEU A 85 3.78 -1.00 -8.02
N ASP A 86 3.27 -0.16 -8.92
CA ASP A 86 4.12 0.71 -9.72
C ASP A 86 4.61 1.86 -8.85
N SER A 87 5.93 1.93 -8.69
CA SER A 87 6.61 2.89 -7.83
C SER A 87 7.55 3.82 -8.58
N ALA A 88 7.62 3.74 -9.91
CA ALA A 88 8.62 4.47 -10.69
C ALA A 88 8.53 6.00 -10.49
N ASP A 89 7.33 6.57 -10.55
CA ASP A 89 7.14 8.00 -10.28
C ASP A 89 7.45 8.38 -8.82
N SER A 90 7.20 7.47 -7.89
CA SER A 90 7.49 7.67 -6.47
C SER A 90 8.99 7.70 -6.21
N ASP A 91 9.76 6.76 -6.76
CA ASP A 91 11.21 6.75 -6.61
C ASP A 91 11.83 7.99 -7.25
N ALA A 92 11.37 8.34 -8.46
CA ALA A 92 11.82 9.54 -9.16
C ALA A 92 11.56 10.79 -8.30
N PHE A 93 10.38 10.91 -7.70
CA PHE A 93 10.04 12.06 -6.84
C PHE A 93 10.94 12.15 -5.60
N PHE A 94 11.23 11.04 -4.92
CA PHE A 94 12.09 11.04 -3.74
C PHE A 94 13.58 11.22 -4.05
N ALA A 95 13.99 11.06 -5.30
CA ALA A 95 15.35 11.38 -5.74
C ALA A 95 15.56 12.88 -6.04
N LEU A 96 14.49 13.67 -6.10
CA LEU A 96 14.55 15.12 -6.36
C LEU A 96 14.93 15.93 -5.10
N THR A 97 15.51 17.11 -5.31
CA THR A 97 15.67 18.11 -4.24
C THR A 97 14.34 18.78 -3.89
N ALA A 98 14.27 19.49 -2.76
CA ALA A 98 13.05 20.19 -2.34
C ALA A 98 12.57 21.22 -3.39
N GLU A 99 13.49 21.96 -4.00
CA GLU A 99 13.17 22.96 -5.03
C GLU A 99 12.60 22.31 -6.30
N GLN A 100 13.10 21.12 -6.65
CA GLN A 100 12.61 20.34 -7.78
C GLN A 100 11.25 19.70 -7.50
N GLN A 101 10.98 19.31 -6.25
CA GLN A 101 9.67 18.80 -5.84
C GLN A 101 8.58 19.88 -5.91
N ASP A 102 8.91 21.13 -5.56
CA ASP A 102 7.96 22.25 -5.61
C ASP A 102 7.48 22.57 -7.03
N THR A 103 8.37 22.40 -8.02
CA THR A 103 8.04 22.59 -9.44
C THR A 103 7.43 21.35 -10.10
N PHE A 104 7.28 20.25 -9.35
CA PHE A 104 6.78 19.00 -9.90
C PHE A 104 5.29 19.10 -10.27
N PRO A 105 4.87 18.62 -11.46
CA PRO A 105 3.50 18.74 -11.92
C PRO A 105 2.51 18.11 -10.93
N LEU A 106 1.42 18.81 -10.61
CA LEU A 106 0.44 18.37 -9.62
C LEU A 106 -0.06 16.95 -9.89
N GLN A 107 -0.37 16.61 -11.14
CA GLN A 107 -0.85 15.27 -11.51
C GLN A 107 0.14 14.16 -11.13
N LYS A 108 1.45 14.42 -11.27
CA LYS A 108 2.47 13.46 -10.83
C LYS A 108 2.57 13.41 -9.31
N VAL A 109 2.50 14.55 -8.62
CA VAL A 109 2.47 14.59 -7.14
C VAL A 109 1.30 13.79 -6.59
N LEU A 110 0.10 13.96 -7.16
CA LEU A 110 -1.10 13.21 -6.78
C LEU A 110 -0.90 11.70 -7.03
N LYS A 111 -0.33 11.32 -8.17
CA LYS A 111 0.00 9.92 -8.47
C LYS A 111 0.99 9.34 -7.45
N VAL A 112 2.04 10.08 -7.08
CA VAL A 112 3.02 9.64 -6.08
C VAL A 112 2.38 9.46 -4.70
N ALA A 113 1.54 10.41 -4.27
CA ALA A 113 0.80 10.29 -3.02
C ALA A 113 -0.16 9.09 -3.05
N ASP A 114 -0.79 8.82 -4.19
CA ASP A 114 -1.67 7.68 -4.38
C ASP A 114 -0.91 6.36 -4.31
N THR A 115 0.25 6.25 -4.97
CA THR A 115 1.16 5.11 -4.86
C THR A 115 1.51 4.84 -3.40
N GLU A 116 1.97 5.84 -2.63
CA GLU A 116 2.29 5.67 -1.21
C GLU A 116 1.06 5.26 -0.38
N ARG A 117 -0.13 5.77 -0.71
CA ARG A 117 -1.41 5.32 -0.12
C ARG A 117 -1.70 3.86 -0.46
N GLU A 118 -1.46 3.40 -1.68
CA GLU A 118 -1.64 2.01 -2.08
C GLU A 118 -0.66 1.06 -1.41
N PHE A 119 0.61 1.47 -1.21
CA PHE A 119 1.55 0.76 -0.36
C PHE A 119 1.03 0.64 1.07
N GLY A 120 0.47 1.72 1.62
CA GLY A 120 -0.21 1.68 2.91
C GLY A 120 -1.37 0.68 2.94
N ASN A 121 -2.21 0.65 1.92
CA ASN A 121 -3.33 -0.30 1.80
C ASN A 121 -2.84 -1.75 1.75
N TYR A 122 -1.76 -2.00 0.99
CA TYR A 122 -1.13 -3.31 0.91
C TYR A 122 -0.69 -3.78 2.30
N LEU A 123 0.07 -2.95 3.03
CA LEU A 123 0.55 -3.27 4.38
C LEU A 123 -0.60 -3.44 5.37
N TYR A 124 -1.64 -2.61 5.26
CA TYR A 124 -2.85 -2.71 6.08
C TYR A 124 -3.55 -4.06 5.90
N ARG A 125 -3.73 -4.54 4.65
CA ARG A 125 -4.31 -5.87 4.36
C ARG A 125 -3.45 -7.00 4.89
N LYS A 126 -2.13 -6.79 4.99
CA LYS A 126 -1.18 -7.73 5.62
C LYS A 126 -1.12 -7.60 7.15
N GLN A 127 -1.98 -6.78 7.76
CA GLN A 127 -2.02 -6.50 9.20
C GLN A 127 -0.73 -5.84 9.75
N CYS A 128 0.13 -5.32 8.88
CA CYS A 128 1.30 -4.53 9.26
C CYS A 128 0.87 -3.06 9.40
N PHE A 129 0.11 -2.77 10.45
CA PHE A 129 -0.51 -1.45 10.66
C PHE A 129 0.53 -0.34 10.84
N GLU A 130 1.68 -0.67 11.43
CA GLU A 130 2.70 0.33 11.70
C GLU A 130 3.45 0.76 10.43
N GLY A 131 3.75 -0.19 9.55
CA GLY A 131 4.24 0.11 8.21
C GLY A 131 3.19 0.86 7.37
N ALA A 132 1.91 0.49 7.49
CA ALA A 132 0.81 1.18 6.80
C ALA A 132 0.71 2.65 7.22
N LYS A 133 0.77 2.91 8.53
CA LYS A 133 0.78 4.26 9.11
C LYS A 133 1.90 5.13 8.54
N GLU A 134 3.14 4.62 8.51
CA GLU A 134 4.26 5.40 7.97
C GLU A 134 4.07 5.74 6.47
N ARG A 135 3.56 4.78 5.68
CA ARG A 135 3.24 5.01 4.26
C ARG A 135 2.15 6.06 4.07
N TYR A 136 1.05 5.99 4.83
CA TYR A 136 0.01 7.01 4.76
C TYR A 136 0.49 8.38 5.23
N LYS A 137 1.35 8.46 6.25
CA LYS A 137 1.94 9.73 6.69
C LYS A 137 2.83 10.33 5.59
N ARG A 138 3.58 9.49 4.87
CA ARG A 138 4.37 9.92 3.71
C ARG A 138 3.48 10.49 2.62
N ALA A 139 2.41 9.78 2.25
CA ALA A 139 1.42 10.27 1.30
C ALA A 139 0.81 11.62 1.73
N TYR A 140 0.45 11.77 3.01
CA TYR A 140 -0.07 13.02 3.55
C TYR A 140 0.95 14.17 3.45
N SER A 141 2.23 13.89 3.72
CA SER A 141 3.32 14.88 3.61
C SER A 141 3.51 15.37 2.18
N ILE A 142 3.44 14.48 1.19
CA ILE A 142 3.54 14.81 -0.25
C ILE A 142 2.42 15.78 -0.67
N LEU A 143 1.22 15.61 -0.08
CA LEU A 143 0.06 16.46 -0.33
C LEU A 143 0.13 17.80 0.43
N GLY A 144 1.20 18.06 1.19
CA GLY A 144 1.41 19.29 1.97
C GLY A 144 1.79 20.53 1.15
N ARG A 145 1.87 20.45 -0.18
CA ARG A 145 2.22 21.58 -1.05
C ARG A 145 1.19 22.71 -0.99
N SER A 146 1.66 23.94 -1.18
CA SER A 146 0.80 25.11 -1.32
C SER A 146 0.04 25.06 -2.66
N PRO A 147 -1.30 25.14 -2.65
CA PRO A 147 -2.10 25.18 -3.88
C PRO A 147 -1.88 26.51 -4.62
N SER A 148 -1.84 26.47 -5.95
CA SER A 148 -1.79 27.70 -6.77
C SER A 148 -3.18 28.15 -7.22
N SER A 149 -4.19 27.27 -7.12
CA SER A 149 -5.59 27.60 -7.46
C SER A 149 -6.59 26.80 -6.63
N VAL A 150 -7.84 27.25 -6.62
CA VAL A 150 -8.96 26.54 -5.98
C VAL A 150 -9.16 25.14 -6.59
N SER A 151 -8.97 25.00 -7.90
CA SER A 151 -9.10 23.69 -8.58
C SER A 151 -8.00 22.71 -8.14
N GLU A 152 -6.77 23.20 -7.95
CA GLU A 152 -5.69 22.38 -7.39
C GLU A 152 -6.00 21.99 -5.94
N GLN A 153 -6.47 22.95 -5.13
CA GLN A 153 -6.83 22.69 -3.75
C GLN A 153 -7.90 21.59 -3.64
N CYS A 154 -8.95 21.62 -4.47
CA CYS A 154 -9.97 20.56 -4.48
C CYS A 154 -9.39 19.17 -4.80
N GLN A 155 -8.44 19.08 -5.74
CA GLN A 155 -7.80 17.80 -6.11
C GLN A 155 -6.88 17.27 -4.99
N ILE A 156 -6.12 18.18 -4.36
CA ILE A 156 -5.28 17.87 -3.20
C ILE A 156 -6.16 17.39 -2.05
N ASP A 157 -7.26 18.09 -1.75
CA ASP A 157 -8.17 17.77 -0.66
C ASP A 157 -8.90 16.45 -0.89
N ALA A 158 -9.33 16.17 -2.12
CA ALA A 158 -9.89 14.86 -2.48
C ALA A 158 -8.89 13.72 -2.19
N SER A 159 -7.61 13.92 -2.51
CA SER A 159 -6.56 12.94 -2.24
C SER A 159 -6.22 12.85 -0.74
N LYS A 160 -6.15 14.00 -0.04
CA LYS A 160 -5.93 14.07 1.41
C LYS A 160 -7.03 13.34 2.16
N LEU A 161 -8.29 13.52 1.76
CA LEU A 161 -9.43 12.86 2.38
C LEU A 161 -9.23 11.34 2.40
N LEU A 162 -8.86 10.72 1.27
CA LEU A 162 -8.60 9.28 1.20
C LEU A 162 -7.47 8.84 2.16
N VAL A 163 -6.40 9.62 2.26
CA VAL A 163 -5.26 9.33 3.15
C VAL A 163 -5.64 9.51 4.63
N LEU A 164 -6.35 10.59 4.99
CA LEU A 164 -6.81 10.88 6.35
C LEU A 164 -7.76 9.80 6.86
N LEU A 165 -8.68 9.37 6.01
CA LEU A 165 -9.58 8.24 6.25
C LEU A 165 -8.79 6.95 6.58
N ASN A 166 -7.74 6.67 5.81
CA ASN A 166 -6.88 5.52 6.03
C ASN A 166 -6.01 5.65 7.30
N LEU A 167 -5.49 6.84 7.60
CA LEU A 167 -4.77 7.11 8.85
C LEU A 167 -5.67 6.90 10.06
N SER A 168 -6.88 7.46 10.05
CA SER A 168 -7.84 7.34 11.16
C SER A 168 -8.13 5.87 11.50
N VAL A 169 -8.47 5.05 10.50
CA VAL A 169 -8.73 3.61 10.75
C VAL A 169 -7.47 2.84 11.14
N THR A 170 -6.29 3.25 10.67
CA THR A 170 -5.02 2.63 11.05
C THR A 170 -4.68 2.91 12.50
N TYR A 171 -4.88 4.14 12.98
CA TYR A 171 -4.69 4.48 14.39
C TYR A 171 -5.71 3.80 15.31
N LEU A 172 -6.95 3.55 14.86
CA LEU A 172 -7.88 2.69 15.60
C LEU A 172 -7.33 1.26 15.77
N LYS A 173 -6.71 0.71 14.73
CA LYS A 173 -6.07 -0.62 14.79
C LYS A 173 -4.80 -0.66 15.64
N LEU A 174 -4.13 0.48 15.79
CA LEU A 174 -2.95 0.66 16.63
C LEU A 174 -3.32 1.06 18.08
N GLU A 175 -4.60 1.07 18.44
CA GLU A 175 -5.07 1.41 19.79
C GLU A 175 -4.67 2.84 20.24
N HIS A 176 -4.58 3.77 19.27
CA HIS A 176 -4.35 5.20 19.50
C HIS A 176 -5.58 6.02 19.09
N PRO A 177 -6.67 5.98 19.89
CA PRO A 177 -7.94 6.59 19.53
C PRO A 177 -7.87 8.13 19.49
N ASP A 178 -6.98 8.77 20.26
CA ASP A 178 -6.72 10.20 20.21
C ASP A 178 -6.26 10.64 18.81
N ARG A 179 -5.30 9.90 18.22
CA ARG A 179 -4.81 10.15 16.87
C ARG A 179 -5.86 9.80 15.83
N ALA A 180 -6.61 8.72 16.04
CA ALA A 180 -7.68 8.32 15.14
C ALA A 180 -8.78 9.38 15.04
N LEU A 181 -9.18 9.98 16.18
CA LEU A 181 -10.15 11.07 16.24
C LEU A 181 -9.59 12.31 15.52
N MET A 182 -8.38 12.74 15.85
CA MET A 182 -7.74 13.90 15.20
C MET A 182 -7.72 13.77 13.67
N TYR A 183 -7.35 12.61 13.12
CA TYR A 183 -7.34 12.41 11.67
C TYR A 183 -8.75 12.29 11.08
N GLY A 184 -9.70 11.74 11.83
CA GLY A 184 -11.11 11.70 11.43
C GLY A 184 -11.73 13.09 11.35
N GLU A 185 -11.44 13.96 12.33
CA GLU A 185 -11.90 15.36 12.35
C GLU A 185 -11.28 16.16 11.20
N LYS A 186 -9.99 15.98 10.90
CA LYS A 186 -9.36 16.56 9.71
C LYS A 186 -10.01 16.10 8.40
N ALA A 187 -10.48 14.85 8.33
CA ALA A 187 -11.25 14.39 7.18
C ALA A 187 -12.62 15.09 7.09
N LEU A 188 -13.25 15.42 8.23
CA LEU A 188 -14.51 16.17 8.29
C LEU A 188 -14.36 17.66 8.00
N GLU A 189 -13.17 18.24 8.22
CA GLU A 189 -12.84 19.60 7.77
C GLU A 189 -12.89 19.70 6.24
N ILE A 190 -12.50 18.63 5.53
CA ILE A 190 -12.60 18.54 4.07
C ILE A 190 -14.03 18.19 3.62
N ASP A 191 -14.62 17.15 4.22
CA ASP A 191 -15.97 16.68 3.91
C ASP A 191 -16.77 16.41 5.19
N HIS A 192 -17.52 17.43 5.62
CA HIS A 192 -18.35 17.40 6.82
C HIS A 192 -19.45 16.33 6.82
N ARG A 193 -19.77 15.76 5.65
CA ARG A 193 -20.77 14.71 5.44
C ARG A 193 -20.15 13.33 5.17
N ASN A 194 -18.85 13.17 5.43
CA ASN A 194 -18.21 11.88 5.20
C ASN A 194 -18.62 10.84 6.24
N ALA A 195 -19.50 9.89 5.88
CA ALA A 195 -20.01 8.87 6.79
C ALA A 195 -18.89 8.02 7.41
N LYS A 196 -17.84 7.68 6.65
CA LYS A 196 -16.69 6.90 7.15
C LYS A 196 -15.87 7.68 8.18
N ALA A 197 -15.66 8.98 7.98
CA ALA A 197 -14.98 9.81 8.96
C ALA A 197 -15.79 9.93 10.25
N LEU A 198 -17.10 10.25 10.15
CA LEU A 198 -18.00 10.31 11.30
C LEU A 198 -18.02 9.00 12.08
N PHE A 199 -18.16 7.87 11.38
CA PHE A 199 -18.14 6.55 12.01
C PHE A 199 -16.84 6.28 12.78
N ARG A 200 -15.68 6.59 12.17
CA ARG A 200 -14.37 6.40 12.83
C ARG A 200 -14.14 7.33 14.01
N CYS A 201 -14.58 8.58 13.93
CA CYS A 201 -14.58 9.49 15.08
C CYS A 201 -15.45 8.93 16.22
N GLY A 202 -16.63 8.40 15.89
CA GLY A 202 -17.50 7.70 16.83
C GLY A 202 -16.81 6.52 17.53
N GLN A 203 -16.15 5.65 16.75
CA GLN A 203 -15.35 4.53 17.28
C GLN A 203 -14.20 5.00 18.17
N ALA A 204 -13.48 6.06 17.78
CA ALA A 204 -12.40 6.62 18.58
C ALA A 204 -12.91 7.16 19.93
N CYS A 205 -14.01 7.93 19.92
CA CYS A 205 -14.65 8.43 21.14
C CYS A 205 -15.15 7.29 22.04
N LEU A 206 -15.67 6.20 21.47
CA LEU A 206 -16.03 5.00 22.23
C LEU A 206 -14.82 4.41 22.97
N CYS A 207 -13.70 4.23 22.27
CA CYS A 207 -12.46 3.73 22.88
C CYS A 207 -11.94 4.67 23.99
N MET A 208 -12.20 5.97 23.88
CA MET A 208 -11.84 6.96 24.91
C MET A 208 -12.91 7.14 25.99
N THR A 209 -13.99 6.35 25.99
CA THR A 209 -15.13 6.45 26.93
C THR A 209 -15.90 7.79 26.87
N GLU A 210 -15.75 8.54 25.78
CA GLU A 210 -16.49 9.78 25.52
C GLU A 210 -17.86 9.50 24.89
N TYR A 211 -18.74 8.81 25.62
CA TYR A 211 -20.00 8.26 25.10
C TYR A 211 -20.93 9.28 24.45
N LYS A 212 -20.99 10.52 24.99
CA LYS A 212 -21.81 11.59 24.42
C LYS A 212 -21.32 11.99 23.02
N LYS A 213 -20.02 12.30 22.88
CA LYS A 213 -19.42 12.66 21.59
C LYS A 213 -19.50 11.50 20.60
N ALA A 214 -19.28 10.27 21.08
CA ALA A 214 -19.43 9.07 20.26
C ALA A 214 -20.84 8.96 19.65
N ARG A 215 -21.87 9.15 20.48
CA ARG A 215 -23.27 9.13 20.03
C ARG A 215 -23.54 10.22 18.99
N ASP A 216 -23.05 11.45 19.22
CA ASP A 216 -23.26 12.56 18.30
C ASP A 216 -22.67 12.28 16.91
N PHE A 217 -21.44 11.75 16.85
CA PHE A 217 -20.81 11.35 15.60
C PHE A 217 -21.56 10.21 14.90
N LEU A 218 -21.92 9.16 15.64
CA LEU A 218 -22.58 7.97 15.09
C LEU A 218 -24.01 8.25 14.61
N VAL A 219 -24.77 9.12 15.28
CA VAL A 219 -26.10 9.54 14.82
C VAL A 219 -25.99 10.34 13.52
N ARG A 220 -25.02 11.26 13.42
CA ARG A 220 -24.75 11.96 12.15
C ARG A 220 -24.34 11.00 11.04
N ALA A 221 -23.52 9.98 11.34
CA ALA A 221 -23.16 8.95 10.38
C ALA A 221 -24.40 8.15 9.92
N GLN A 222 -25.28 7.77 10.85
CA GLN A 222 -26.53 7.04 10.57
C GLN A 222 -27.49 7.87 9.71
N GLN A 223 -27.58 9.19 9.92
CA GLN A 223 -28.41 10.06 9.08
C GLN A 223 -27.96 10.07 7.62
N ILE A 224 -26.68 9.82 7.35
CA ILE A 224 -26.10 9.77 6.01
C ILE A 224 -26.21 8.36 5.42
N GLU A 225 -25.99 7.32 6.24
CA GLU A 225 -26.12 5.91 5.85
C GLU A 225 -27.05 5.13 6.82
N PRO A 226 -28.38 5.28 6.73
CA PRO A 226 -29.31 4.72 7.72
C PRO A 226 -29.30 3.19 7.82
N PHE A 227 -29.00 2.52 6.70
CA PHE A 227 -29.01 1.06 6.58
C PHE A 227 -27.64 0.42 6.80
N ASN A 228 -26.65 1.19 7.25
CA ASN A 228 -25.32 0.66 7.53
C ASN A 228 -25.32 -0.12 8.87
N ASN A 229 -25.14 -1.44 8.77
CA ASN A 229 -25.16 -2.34 9.93
C ASN A 229 -24.06 -2.02 10.95
N ASP A 230 -22.87 -1.59 10.51
CA ASP A 230 -21.74 -1.31 11.40
C ASP A 230 -22.05 -0.10 12.30
N ILE A 231 -22.57 0.98 11.71
CA ILE A 231 -23.00 2.18 12.45
C ILE A 231 -24.11 1.84 13.45
N ASN A 232 -25.12 1.10 13.01
CA ASN A 232 -26.26 0.71 13.83
C ASN A 232 -25.85 -0.20 14.99
N ASN A 233 -24.88 -1.08 14.79
CA ASN A 233 -24.36 -1.95 15.84
C ASN A 233 -23.53 -1.19 16.88
N GLU A 234 -22.73 -0.19 16.48
CA GLU A 234 -22.02 0.67 17.44
C GLU A 234 -22.98 1.53 18.27
N LEU A 235 -24.04 2.09 17.66
CA LEU A 235 -25.07 2.84 18.38
C LEU A 235 -25.79 2.02 19.45
N LYS A 236 -26.01 0.71 19.22
CA LYS A 236 -26.61 -0.18 20.21
C LYS A 236 -25.74 -0.37 21.46
N LYS A 237 -24.41 -0.24 21.35
CA LYS A 237 -23.50 -0.32 22.51
C LYS A 237 -23.60 0.90 23.42
N LEU A 238 -24.22 1.98 22.94
CA LEU A 238 -24.43 3.24 23.64
C LEU A 238 -25.85 3.39 24.21
N ALA A 239 -26.71 2.40 23.99
CA ALA A 239 -28.07 2.34 24.51
C ALA A 239 -28.09 1.74 25.92
#